data_AF-A0A3A4R806-F1
#
_entry.id   AF-A0A3A4R806-F1
#
_cell.length_a   1.000
_cell.length_b   1.000
_cell.length_c   1.000
_cell.angle_alpha   90.00
_cell.angle_beta   90.00
_cell.angle_gamma   90.00
#
_symmetry.space_group_name_H-M   'P 1'
#
loop_
_entity.id
_entity.type
_entity.pdbx_description
1 polymer ?
#
loop_
_entity_poly.entity_id
_entity_poly.type
_entity_poly.pdbx_seq_one_letter_code
_entity_poly.pdbx_strand_id
1 'polypeptide(L)'
;MDKIYVLDFGGQYAHLIANRIRRLHVFSEIKHSDEPAVNLTSARGIILSGGPHSVYAENRPAFDPDIFKLNIPVLGLCFGHQLIVQEMGGIVEPGQKEYGVAHVKTDTSDPIFSGLAPVEQVWMSHGDSAVKLPQGFKGIGSTSDNPHAAICHPDKKIYGFQFH
;
A
#
# COMPACT_ATOMS: atom_id res chain seq x y z
N MET A 1 -14.50 -15.23 -12.04
CA MET A 1 -13.41 -14.56 -12.79
C MET A 1 -12.53 -13.89 -11.76
N ASP A 2 -11.22 -14.10 -11.82
CA ASP A 2 -10.29 -13.48 -10.88
C ASP A 2 -10.27 -11.96 -11.11
N LYS A 3 -10.52 -11.18 -10.05
CA LYS A 3 -10.55 -9.72 -10.11
C LYS A 3 -9.77 -9.08 -8.98
N ILE A 4 -9.15 -7.95 -9.29
CA ILE A 4 -8.50 -7.07 -8.32
C ILE A 4 -9.32 -5.79 -8.20
N TYR A 5 -9.64 -5.40 -6.97
CA TYR A 5 -10.22 -4.09 -6.69
C TYR A 5 -9.12 -3.08 -6.39
N VAL A 6 -9.21 -1.89 -6.97
CA VAL A 6 -8.35 -0.75 -6.65
C VAL A 6 -9.22 0.29 -5.97
N LEU A 7 -9.02 0.53 -4.68
CA LEU A 7 -9.73 1.57 -3.93
C LEU A 7 -9.02 2.90 -4.17
N ASP A 8 -9.77 3.87 -4.67
CA ASP A 8 -9.25 5.20 -5.01
C ASP A 8 -9.40 6.18 -3.83
N PHE A 9 -8.26 6.64 -3.32
CA PHE A 9 -8.14 7.64 -2.25
C PHE A 9 -7.92 9.07 -2.79
N GLY A 10 -8.23 9.32 -4.07
CA GLY A 10 -8.10 10.62 -4.73
C GLY A 10 -6.69 10.90 -5.25
N GLY A 11 -5.86 9.86 -5.42
CA GLY A 11 -4.52 9.98 -5.98
C GLY A 11 -4.52 9.94 -7.51
N GLN A 12 -3.47 10.48 -8.13
CA GLN A 12 -3.33 10.50 -9.60
C GLN A 12 -3.14 9.11 -10.24
N TYR A 13 -2.84 8.09 -9.42
CA TYR A 13 -2.35 6.80 -9.91
C TYR A 13 -3.36 5.65 -9.88
N ALA A 14 -4.58 5.80 -9.33
CA ALA A 14 -5.55 4.71 -9.25
C ALA A 14 -5.87 4.09 -10.63
N HIS A 15 -6.08 4.95 -11.64
CA HIS A 15 -6.27 4.51 -13.03
C HIS A 15 -5.04 3.85 -13.64
N LEU A 16 -3.83 4.33 -13.31
CA LEU A 16 -2.58 3.74 -13.77
C LEU A 16 -2.37 2.34 -13.16
N ILE A 17 -2.62 2.18 -11.86
CA ILE A 17 -2.56 0.90 -11.15
C ILE A 17 -3.53 -0.10 -11.81
N ALA A 18 -4.80 0.30 -11.99
CA ALA A 18 -5.78 -0.54 -12.65
C ALA A 18 -5.35 -0.95 -14.08
N ASN A 19 -4.77 -0.02 -14.85
CA ASN A 19 -4.22 -0.31 -16.18
C ASN A 19 -3.04 -1.30 -16.12
N ARG A 20 -2.10 -1.14 -15.18
CA ARG A 20 -0.98 -2.07 -15.00
C ARG A 20 -1.45 -3.49 -14.70
N ILE A 21 -2.46 -3.67 -13.86
CA ILE A 21 -3.06 -4.99 -13.60
C ILE A 21 -3.65 -5.60 -14.87
N ARG A 22 -4.38 -4.81 -15.68
CA ARG A 22 -4.96 -5.29 -16.94
C ARG A 22 -3.90 -5.73 -17.95
N ARG A 23 -2.74 -5.06 -17.96
CA ARG A 23 -1.58 -5.46 -18.78
C ARG A 23 -0.94 -6.77 -18.33
N LEU A 24 -1.20 -7.21 -17.10
CA LEU A 24 -0.85 -8.53 -16.60
C LEU A 24 -1.96 -9.57 -16.85
N HIS A 25 -2.94 -9.24 -17.72
CA HIS A 25 -4.06 -10.10 -18.10
C HIS A 25 -5.02 -10.47 -16.94
N VAL A 26 -5.07 -9.63 -15.90
CA VAL A 26 -6.00 -9.78 -14.77
C VAL A 26 -7.07 -8.68 -14.85
N PHE A 27 -8.34 -9.04 -14.61
CA PHE A 27 -9.42 -8.06 -14.57
C PHE A 27 -9.25 -7.13 -13.35
N SER A 28 -9.41 -5.82 -13.55
CA SER A 28 -9.35 -4.83 -12.48
C SER A 28 -10.48 -3.82 -12.57
N GLU A 29 -11.01 -3.45 -11.41
CA GLU A 29 -12.08 -2.47 -11.25
C GLU A 29 -11.68 -1.45 -10.19
N ILE A 30 -11.93 -0.17 -10.48
CA ILE A 30 -11.69 0.91 -9.53
C ILE A 30 -12.98 1.10 -8.73
N LYS A 31 -12.85 1.18 -7.41
CA LYS A 31 -13.94 1.46 -6.47
C LYS A 31 -13.62 2.71 -5.67
N HIS A 32 -14.67 3.31 -5.10
CA HIS A 32 -14.48 4.38 -4.13
C HIS A 32 -13.79 3.84 -2.87
N SER A 33 -13.10 4.72 -2.15
CA SER A 33 -12.35 4.35 -0.93
C SER A 33 -13.25 3.90 0.22
N ASP A 34 -14.51 4.33 0.22
CA ASP A 34 -15.55 3.99 1.19
C ASP A 34 -16.40 2.77 0.82
N GLU A 35 -16.01 2.03 -0.23
CA GLU A 35 -16.72 0.82 -0.65
C GLU A 35 -16.76 -0.20 0.51
N PRO A 36 -17.97 -0.64 0.95
CA PRO A 36 -18.10 -1.57 2.07
C PRO A 36 -17.39 -2.90 1.82
N ALA A 37 -16.73 -3.43 2.84
CA ALA A 37 -15.96 -4.68 2.77
C ALA A 37 -16.78 -5.86 2.23
N VAL A 38 -18.08 -5.91 2.56
CA VAL A 38 -19.01 -6.96 2.10
C VAL A 38 -19.09 -7.05 0.57
N ASN A 39 -18.96 -5.92 -0.13
CA ASN A 39 -19.00 -5.85 -1.60
C ASN A 39 -17.69 -6.29 -2.26
N LEU A 40 -16.60 -6.37 -1.49
CA LEU A 40 -15.26 -6.71 -1.95
C LEU A 40 -14.89 -8.19 -1.77
N THR A 41 -15.77 -8.97 -1.14
CA THR A 41 -15.58 -10.41 -0.80
C THR A 41 -15.25 -11.32 -1.98
N SER A 42 -15.59 -10.92 -3.20
CA SER A 42 -15.32 -11.68 -4.42
C SER A 42 -13.97 -11.36 -5.08
N ALA A 43 -13.15 -10.51 -4.48
CA ALA A 43 -11.82 -10.18 -4.99
C ALA A 43 -10.79 -11.27 -4.69
N ARG A 44 -9.79 -11.36 -5.57
CA ARG A 44 -8.57 -12.15 -5.34
C ARG A 44 -7.47 -11.33 -4.67
N GLY A 45 -7.60 -10.02 -4.69
CA GLY A 45 -6.71 -9.07 -4.05
C GLY A 45 -7.30 -7.66 -4.10
N ILE A 46 -6.89 -6.81 -3.15
CA ILE A 46 -7.34 -5.43 -3.03
C ILE A 46 -6.10 -4.53 -3.00
N ILE A 47 -6.11 -3.46 -3.79
CA ILE A 47 -5.06 -2.43 -3.76
C ILE A 47 -5.64 -1.15 -3.19
N LEU A 48 -5.01 -0.61 -2.15
CA LEU A 48 -5.29 0.71 -1.60
C LEU A 48 -4.37 1.71 -2.31
N SER A 49 -4.94 2.61 -3.12
CA SER A 49 -4.14 3.57 -3.88
C SER A 49 -3.42 4.58 -2.98
N GLY A 50 -2.52 5.34 -3.59
CA GLY A 50 -2.03 6.59 -3.00
C GLY A 50 -3.12 7.66 -2.96
N GLY A 51 -2.82 8.76 -2.29
CA GLY A 51 -3.67 9.94 -2.16
C GLY A 51 -2.85 11.12 -1.64
N PRO A 52 -3.33 12.37 -1.83
CA PRO A 52 -2.60 13.57 -1.40
C PRO A 52 -2.74 13.87 0.10
N HIS A 53 -3.58 13.12 0.80
CA HIS A 53 -3.96 13.38 2.18
C HIS A 53 -2.94 12.80 3.18
N SER A 54 -2.87 13.38 4.36
CA SER A 54 -2.28 12.73 5.54
C SER A 54 -3.30 11.77 6.16
N VAL A 55 -2.84 10.65 6.72
CA VAL A 55 -3.74 9.68 7.40
C VAL A 55 -4.41 10.24 8.65
N TYR A 56 -3.93 11.35 9.21
CA TYR A 56 -4.54 12.04 10.35
C TYR A 56 -5.38 13.26 9.96
N ALA A 57 -5.48 13.58 8.68
CA ALA A 57 -6.31 14.71 8.25
C ALA A 57 -7.78 14.46 8.59
N GLU A 58 -8.46 15.45 9.19
CA GLU A 58 -9.89 15.35 9.55
C GLU A 58 -10.77 15.02 8.33
N ASN A 59 -10.39 15.54 7.16
CA ASN A 59 -11.09 15.34 5.89
C ASN A 59 -10.44 14.25 5.02
N ARG A 60 -9.73 13.28 5.62
CA ARG A 60 -9.18 12.15 4.85
C ARG A 60 -10.32 11.33 4.22
N PRO A 61 -10.11 10.67 3.07
CA PRO A 61 -11.13 9.81 2.48
C PRO A 61 -11.57 8.71 3.45
N ALA A 62 -12.87 8.42 3.47
CA ALA A 62 -13.42 7.35 4.30
C ALA A 62 -12.91 5.98 3.83
N PHE A 63 -12.84 5.04 4.76
CA PHE A 63 -12.32 3.69 4.53
C PHE A 63 -13.02 2.71 5.46
N ASP A 64 -13.36 1.52 4.94
CA ASP A 64 -13.91 0.42 5.74
C ASP A 64 -12.79 -0.54 6.19
N PRO A 65 -12.36 -0.51 7.48
CA PRO A 65 -11.29 -1.36 7.98
C PRO A 65 -11.67 -2.85 8.04
N ASP A 66 -12.95 -3.21 7.87
CA ASP A 66 -13.38 -4.61 7.81
C ASP A 66 -12.80 -5.36 6.60
N ILE A 67 -12.24 -4.63 5.62
CA ILE A 67 -11.44 -5.18 4.53
C ILE A 67 -10.32 -6.09 5.03
N PHE A 68 -9.64 -5.71 6.13
CA PHE A 68 -8.56 -6.52 6.71
C PHE A 68 -9.05 -7.82 7.36
N LYS A 69 -10.36 -8.02 7.49
CA LYS A 69 -11.00 -9.25 8.02
C LYS A 69 -11.41 -10.22 6.92
N LEU A 70 -11.36 -9.83 5.63
CA LEU A 70 -11.84 -10.64 4.51
C LEU A 70 -10.93 -11.82 4.15
N ASN A 71 -9.74 -11.93 4.76
CA ASN A 71 -8.71 -12.92 4.38
C ASN A 71 -8.33 -12.87 2.87
N ILE A 72 -8.39 -11.68 2.30
CA ILE A 72 -8.00 -11.37 0.92
C ILE A 72 -6.66 -10.62 0.98
N PRO A 73 -5.68 -10.92 0.12
CA PRO A 73 -4.43 -10.17 0.06
C PRO A 73 -4.66 -8.68 -0.20
N VAL A 74 -3.94 -7.83 0.52
CA VAL A 74 -4.04 -6.36 0.40
C VAL A 74 -2.67 -5.76 0.08
N LEU A 75 -2.61 -4.84 -0.87
CA LEU A 75 -1.43 -4.02 -1.15
C LEU A 75 -1.78 -2.54 -0.96
N GLY A 76 -1.07 -1.84 -0.08
CA GLY A 76 -1.18 -0.39 0.07
C GLY A 76 -0.04 0.35 -0.61
N LEU A 77 -0.34 1.44 -1.31
CA LEU A 77 0.65 2.28 -1.98
C LEU A 77 0.59 3.70 -1.41
N CYS A 78 1.73 4.25 -0.99
CA CYS A 78 1.87 5.56 -0.36
C CYS A 78 0.84 5.81 0.77
N PHE A 79 -0.22 6.57 0.51
CA PHE A 79 -1.32 6.75 1.47
C PHE A 79 -1.93 5.42 1.90
N GLY A 80 -2.14 4.47 0.99
CA GLY A 80 -2.63 3.14 1.32
C GLY A 80 -1.68 2.35 2.23
N HIS A 81 -0.37 2.53 2.08
CA HIS A 81 0.63 1.95 2.99
C HIS A 81 0.49 2.54 4.40
N GLN A 82 0.39 3.87 4.50
CA GLN A 82 0.22 4.56 5.78
C GLN A 82 -1.11 4.19 6.46
N LEU A 83 -2.17 4.03 5.67
CA LEU A 83 -3.49 3.62 6.14
C LEU A 83 -3.44 2.21 6.73
N ILE A 84 -2.75 1.27 6.10
CA ILE A 84 -2.52 -0.07 6.67
C ILE A 84 -1.84 0.03 8.03
N VAL A 85 -0.77 0.83 8.12
CA VAL A 85 -0.03 0.99 9.38
C VAL A 85 -0.94 1.54 10.48
N GLN A 86 -1.67 2.61 10.20
CA GLN A 86 -2.48 3.29 11.20
C GLN A 86 -3.72 2.47 11.62
N GLU A 87 -4.45 1.88 10.67
CA GLU A 87 -5.65 1.05 10.97
C GLU A 87 -5.32 -0.26 11.67
N MET A 88 -4.08 -0.77 11.54
CA MET A 88 -3.64 -1.99 12.21
C MET A 88 -2.91 -1.73 13.54
N GLY A 89 -2.88 -0.48 14.01
CA GLY A 89 -2.34 -0.11 15.33
C GLY A 89 -0.84 0.23 15.36
N GLY A 90 -0.25 0.50 14.20
CA GLY A 90 1.05 1.14 14.06
C GLY A 90 0.96 2.66 14.23
N ILE A 91 2.09 3.34 14.04
CA ILE A 91 2.19 4.80 14.14
C ILE A 91 2.81 5.33 12.84
N VAL A 92 2.13 6.30 12.26
CA VAL A 92 2.62 7.15 11.17
C VAL A 92 2.91 8.53 11.77
N GLU A 93 3.95 9.21 11.31
CA GLU A 93 4.26 10.59 11.69
C GLU A 93 4.59 11.42 10.44
N PRO A 94 4.41 12.76 10.50
CA PRO A 94 4.94 13.65 9.47
C PRO A 94 6.45 13.42 9.32
N GLY A 95 6.87 13.07 8.11
CA GLY A 95 8.25 12.77 7.77
C GLY A 95 8.90 13.89 6.96
N GLN A 96 10.13 13.63 6.50
CA GLN A 96 10.67 14.43 5.42
C GLN A 96 9.91 14.13 4.13
N LYS A 97 9.61 15.20 3.38
CA LYS A 97 8.94 15.09 2.09
C LYS A 97 9.91 14.54 1.06
N GLU A 98 9.73 13.27 0.71
CA GLU A 98 10.47 12.61 -0.36
C GLU A 98 9.56 12.47 -1.58
N TYR A 99 9.84 13.31 -2.58
CA TYR A 99 9.19 13.26 -3.89
C TYR A 99 10.26 13.04 -4.96
N GLY A 100 10.09 11.99 -5.74
CA GLY A 100 10.94 11.69 -6.89
C GLY A 100 11.71 10.39 -6.76
N VAL A 101 12.82 10.31 -7.51
CA VAL A 101 13.63 9.09 -7.62
C VAL A 101 14.37 8.83 -6.31
N ALA A 102 14.22 7.62 -5.78
CA ALA A 102 14.96 7.13 -4.62
C ALA A 102 15.45 5.70 -4.85
N HIS A 103 16.33 5.22 -3.97
CA HIS A 103 16.83 3.85 -3.99
C HIS A 103 16.39 3.13 -2.71
N VAL A 104 15.57 2.10 -2.87
CA VAL A 104 15.09 1.26 -1.76
C VAL A 104 15.96 0.02 -1.69
N LYS A 105 16.52 -0.24 -0.50
CA LYS A 105 17.07 -1.54 -0.16
C LYS A 105 15.92 -2.50 0.05
N THR A 106 15.89 -3.61 -0.67
CA THR A 106 14.83 -4.62 -0.61
C THR A 106 15.32 -5.87 0.11
N ASP A 107 14.46 -6.47 0.92
CA ASP A 107 14.68 -7.81 1.46
C ASP A 107 14.32 -8.85 0.39
N THR A 108 15.31 -9.25 -0.40
CA THR A 108 15.13 -10.22 -1.50
C THR A 108 14.83 -11.64 -1.01
N SER A 109 14.83 -11.89 0.30
CA SER A 109 14.31 -13.14 0.87
C SER A 109 12.78 -13.16 0.94
N ASP A 110 12.11 -12.00 0.87
CA ASP A 110 10.66 -11.92 0.80
C ASP A 110 10.15 -12.24 -0.62
N PRO A 111 9.16 -13.14 -0.77
CA PRO A 111 8.64 -13.52 -2.09
C PRO A 111 8.13 -12.36 -2.95
N ILE A 112 7.68 -11.25 -2.34
CA ILE A 112 7.18 -10.10 -3.10
C ILE A 112 8.28 -9.41 -3.93
N PHE A 113 9.55 -9.58 -3.54
CA PHE A 113 10.72 -9.03 -4.23
C PHE A 113 11.53 -10.08 -4.98
N SER A 114 10.97 -11.28 -5.17
CA SER A 114 11.63 -12.35 -5.94
C SER A 114 11.96 -11.88 -7.36
N GLY A 115 13.23 -11.98 -7.74
CA GLY A 115 13.73 -11.58 -9.06
C GLY A 115 14.17 -10.12 -9.17
N LEU A 116 14.06 -9.34 -8.09
CA LEU A 116 14.58 -7.98 -8.01
C LEU A 116 16.01 -7.96 -7.45
N ALA A 117 16.71 -6.85 -7.66
CA ALA A 117 18.00 -6.56 -7.05
C ALA A 117 17.84 -6.16 -5.58
N PRO A 118 18.90 -6.31 -4.74
CA PRO A 118 18.88 -5.84 -3.35
C PRO A 118 18.70 -4.33 -3.17
N VAL A 119 18.89 -3.56 -4.25
CA VAL A 119 18.65 -2.12 -4.30
C VAL A 119 17.90 -1.83 -5.60
N GLU A 120 16.72 -1.24 -5.48
CA GLU A 120 15.85 -0.91 -6.61
C GLU A 120 15.61 0.60 -6.68
N GLN A 121 15.55 1.12 -7.90
CA GLN A 121 15.14 2.50 -8.15
C GLN A 121 13.61 2.58 -8.10
N VAL A 122 13.07 3.46 -7.26
CA VAL A 122 11.62 3.62 -7.07
C VAL A 122 11.20 5.09 -7.20
N TRP A 123 9.90 5.33 -7.34
CA TRP A 123 9.33 6.67 -7.29
C TRP A 123 8.67 6.94 -5.93
N MET A 124 9.34 7.69 -5.07
CA MET A 124 8.82 8.13 -3.78
C MET A 124 7.83 9.28 -3.95
N SER A 125 6.78 9.27 -3.15
CA SER A 125 5.76 10.32 -3.16
C SER A 125 5.08 10.44 -1.80
N HIS A 126 5.82 10.76 -0.75
CA HIS A 126 5.25 10.84 0.59
C HIS A 126 5.69 12.06 1.39
N GLY A 127 4.78 12.53 2.25
CA GLY A 127 5.07 13.52 3.29
C GLY A 127 5.06 12.95 4.70
N ASP A 128 4.43 11.78 4.89
CA ASP A 128 4.37 11.08 6.17
C ASP A 128 5.09 9.73 6.05
N SER A 129 5.58 9.19 7.16
CA SER A 129 6.33 7.94 7.21
C SER A 129 5.84 7.06 8.36
N ALA A 130 5.83 5.75 8.15
CA ALA A 130 5.61 4.79 9.22
C ALA A 130 6.82 4.79 10.17
N VAL A 131 6.58 5.04 11.46
CA VAL A 131 7.63 5.06 12.51
C VAL A 131 7.54 3.86 13.45
N LYS A 132 6.34 3.27 13.60
CA LYS A 132 6.13 2.05 14.37
C LYS A 132 5.23 1.11 13.59
N LEU A 133 5.73 -0.08 13.29
CA LEU A 133 4.94 -1.09 12.60
C LEU A 133 3.87 -1.72 13.50
N PRO A 134 2.72 -2.11 12.94
CA PRO A 134 1.73 -2.91 13.65
C PRO A 134 2.30 -4.26 14.10
N GLN A 135 1.68 -4.88 15.11
CA GLN A 135 2.07 -6.22 15.52
C GLN A 135 1.95 -7.23 14.37
N GLY A 136 2.97 -8.07 14.20
CA GLY A 136 3.03 -9.09 13.15
C GLY A 136 3.51 -8.59 11.79
N PHE A 137 3.72 -7.28 11.62
CA PHE A 137 4.37 -6.74 10.44
C PHE A 137 5.89 -6.75 10.57
N LYS A 138 6.56 -6.94 9.44
CA LYS A 138 8.00 -6.77 9.28
C LYS A 138 8.29 -5.69 8.23
N GLY A 139 9.37 -4.96 8.43
CA GLY A 139 9.96 -4.10 7.40
C GLY A 139 10.72 -4.98 6.41
N ILE A 140 10.41 -4.84 5.13
CA ILE A 140 11.03 -5.58 4.03
C ILE A 140 11.70 -4.65 3.01
N GLY A 141 11.68 -3.34 3.25
CA GLY A 141 12.47 -2.40 2.48
C GLY A 141 12.61 -1.05 3.15
N SER A 142 13.72 -0.38 2.86
CA SER A 142 14.13 0.86 3.50
C SER A 142 14.93 1.78 2.58
N THR A 143 14.82 3.10 2.78
CA THR A 143 15.77 4.10 2.26
C THR A 143 16.69 4.59 3.39
N SER A 144 17.54 5.59 3.11
CA SER A 144 18.33 6.30 4.13
C SER A 144 17.46 6.96 5.19
N ASP A 145 16.31 7.47 4.79
CA ASP A 145 15.47 8.37 5.59
C ASP A 145 14.12 7.74 5.96
N ASN A 146 13.77 6.61 5.34
CA ASN A 146 12.55 5.86 5.64
C ASN A 146 12.87 4.37 5.90
N PRO A 147 12.94 3.92 7.17
CA PRO A 147 13.26 2.54 7.52
C PRO A 147 12.13 1.56 7.18
N HIS A 148 10.93 2.05 6.86
CA HIS A 148 9.73 1.26 6.61
C HIS A 148 9.15 1.54 5.22
N ALA A 149 10.02 1.82 4.24
CA ALA A 149 9.62 2.08 2.85
C ALA A 149 8.84 0.92 2.22
N ALA A 150 9.05 -0.32 2.68
CA ALA A 150 8.20 -1.46 2.38
C ALA A 150 7.97 -2.32 3.63
N ILE A 151 6.73 -2.78 3.81
CA ILE A 151 6.31 -3.61 4.95
C ILE A 151 5.47 -4.78 4.48
N CYS A 152 5.43 -5.86 5.27
CA CYS A 152 4.45 -6.91 5.07
C CYS A 152 4.03 -7.60 6.36
N HIS A 153 2.82 -8.17 6.34
CA HIS A 153 2.36 -9.19 7.28
C HIS A 153 2.35 -10.53 6.54
N PRO A 154 3.27 -11.46 6.86
CA PRO A 154 3.46 -12.68 6.07
C PRO A 154 2.22 -13.57 6.07
N ASP A 155 1.57 -13.75 7.22
CA ASP A 155 0.41 -14.66 7.33
C ASP A 155 -0.85 -14.12 6.66
N LYS A 156 -1.12 -12.81 6.81
CA LYS A 156 -2.31 -12.15 6.26
C LYS A 156 -2.14 -11.71 4.80
N LYS A 157 -0.93 -11.82 4.23
CA LYS A 157 -0.60 -11.36 2.87
C LYS A 157 -0.97 -9.89 2.65
N ILE A 158 -0.69 -9.06 3.65
CA ILE A 158 -0.86 -7.61 3.59
C ILE A 158 0.51 -7.00 3.34
N TYR A 159 0.63 -6.19 2.30
CA TYR A 159 1.86 -5.51 1.91
C TYR A 159 1.60 -4.01 1.84
N GLY A 160 2.61 -3.21 2.13
CA GLY A 160 2.54 -1.76 1.96
C GLY A 160 3.85 -1.23 1.43
N PHE A 161 3.80 -0.40 0.38
CA PHE A 161 4.96 0.29 -0.17
C PHE A 161 4.75 1.81 -0.09
N GLN A 162 5.79 2.53 0.33
CA GLN A 162 5.77 3.99 0.40
C GLN A 162 6.07 4.64 -0.97
N PHE A 163 6.30 3.83 -2.00
CA PHE A 163 6.61 4.24 -3.37
C PHE A 163 5.56 3.70 -4.37
N HIS A 164 5.59 4.28 -5.58
CA HIS A 164 4.81 3.88 -6.75
C HIS A 164 5.65 3.10 -7.77
#